data_AF-A0A952RTV2-F1
#
_entry.id   AF-A0A952RTV2-F1
#
_cell.length_a   1.000
_cell.length_b   1.000
_cell.length_c   1.000
_cell.angle_alpha   90.00
_cell.angle_beta   90.00
_cell.angle_gamma   90.00
#
_symmetry.space_group_name_H-M   'P 1'
#
loop_
_entity.id
_entity.type
_entity.pdbx_description
1 polymer ?
#
loop_
_entity_poly.entity_id
_entity_poly.type
_entity_poly.pdbx_seq_one_letter_code
_entity_poly.pdbx_strand_id
1 'polypeptide(L)'
;MMLLGSIGAAACSHEKRPAPATAASTVADAGSAPKTEAEPPAPRPAEPPEPVRTALGLRGSELFIPSWFTTHGGRYDLVVHFHGEGRWQEQNVERAKLNVAVVSVNLGMGTPPYSNAFKDPEVFERLLADVEAEVTKSRGEAKLGRLALSAWSAGFSSISRIMSDTTADRVDAVLLADGFFTNFKNVRKRTINTAGLERWTRFSQAARKNEKLFAITHTTIPTGPYPSVQECVGKLLELESIRRKPCSIDGPRPKMHQFYKVDEGSFHIAGFHGKLAADHVRQLHAMGETTYPYLKERWEKQDAEETAAR
;
A
#
# COMPACT_ATOMS: atom_id res chain seq x y z
N MET A 1 36.88 -43.08 -35.06
CA MET A 1 37.09 -43.74 -33.75
C MET A 1 35.84 -43.46 -32.93
N MET A 2 34.97 -44.44 -32.67
CA MET A 2 35.11 -45.58 -31.73
C MET A 2 35.07 -45.10 -30.26
N LEU A 3 34.32 -45.69 -29.32
CA LEU A 3 33.37 -46.83 -29.32
C LEU A 3 32.39 -46.61 -28.12
N LEU A 4 31.07 -46.80 -28.29
CA LEU A 4 30.21 -47.82 -27.64
C LEU A 4 30.46 -48.21 -26.16
N GLY A 5 29.38 -48.20 -25.36
CA GLY A 5 29.25 -48.76 -24.00
C GLY A 5 27.75 -48.82 -23.64
N SER A 6 27.23 -49.90 -23.04
CA SER A 6 25.77 -50.21 -23.09
C SER A 6 25.24 -51.20 -22.03
N ILE A 7 23.90 -51.23 -21.86
CA ILE A 7 23.06 -52.33 -21.27
C ILE A 7 23.12 -52.44 -19.71
N GLY A 8 22.07 -52.83 -18.97
CA GLY A 8 20.68 -53.26 -19.27
C GLY A 8 19.77 -53.13 -18.01
N ALA A 9 18.43 -53.07 -18.12
CA ALA A 9 17.49 -54.21 -18.21
C ALA A 9 17.26 -54.98 -16.87
N ALA A 10 16.07 -55.49 -16.50
CA ALA A 10 14.67 -55.31 -16.93
C ALA A 10 13.73 -56.07 -15.95
N ALA A 11 12.40 -56.00 -16.17
CA ALA A 11 11.37 -56.99 -15.77
C ALA A 11 11.01 -57.12 -14.26
N CYS A 12 9.88 -57.70 -13.84
CA CYS A 12 8.50 -57.85 -14.38
C CYS A 12 7.64 -58.48 -13.26
N SER A 13 6.34 -58.15 -13.17
CA SER A 13 5.25 -59.15 -12.97
C SER A 13 3.87 -58.48 -12.79
N HIS A 14 2.97 -58.75 -13.73
CA HIS A 14 1.54 -58.89 -13.42
C HIS A 14 1.29 -60.32 -12.92
N GLU A 15 0.30 -60.51 -12.05
CA GLU A 15 -0.83 -61.45 -12.21
C GLU A 15 -1.72 -61.35 -10.95
N LYS A 16 -3.00 -60.98 -11.02
CA LYS A 16 -4.22 -61.63 -11.53
C LYS A 16 -5.10 -62.10 -10.36
N ARG A 17 -6.39 -61.82 -10.50
CA ARG A 17 -7.46 -62.02 -9.52
C ARG A 17 -8.18 -63.35 -9.81
N PRO A 18 -8.67 -64.05 -8.79
CA PRO A 18 -9.89 -64.83 -8.92
C PRO A 18 -10.99 -64.34 -7.95
N ALA A 19 -12.22 -64.74 -8.24
CA ALA A 19 -13.43 -64.53 -7.45
C ALA A 19 -14.40 -65.69 -7.75
N PRO A 20 -15.56 -65.80 -7.07
CA PRO A 20 -15.80 -65.74 -5.62
C PRO A 20 -16.38 -67.10 -5.12
N ALA A 21 -16.70 -67.22 -3.83
CA ALA A 21 -17.50 -68.33 -3.31
C ALA A 21 -18.58 -67.81 -2.32
N THR A 22 -19.79 -68.35 -2.46
CA THR A 22 -20.99 -67.98 -1.68
C THR A 22 -21.19 -68.88 -0.47
N ALA A 23 -21.63 -68.30 0.65
CA ALA A 23 -22.34 -69.01 1.73
C ALA A 23 -23.32 -68.02 2.41
N ALA A 24 -24.42 -68.55 2.96
CA ALA A 24 -25.63 -67.78 3.29
C ALA A 24 -25.90 -67.67 4.81
N SER A 25 -27.08 -67.11 5.14
CA SER A 25 -27.68 -66.95 6.48
C SER A 25 -27.09 -65.83 7.36
N THR A 26 -27.87 -65.12 8.20
CA THR A 26 -29.31 -65.21 8.56
C THR A 26 -29.95 -63.82 8.64
N VAL A 27 -31.27 -63.74 8.40
CA VAL A 27 -32.08 -62.56 8.75
C VAL A 27 -32.26 -62.51 10.27
N ALA A 28 -32.02 -61.35 10.88
CA ALA A 28 -32.48 -61.03 12.23
C ALA A 28 -33.09 -59.62 12.21
N ASP A 29 -34.39 -59.55 12.51
CA ASP A 29 -35.15 -58.31 12.63
C ASP A 29 -34.82 -57.62 13.97
N ALA A 30 -34.49 -56.33 13.93
CA ALA A 30 -34.17 -55.54 15.12
C ALA A 30 -34.41 -54.04 14.90
N GLY A 31 -35.63 -53.60 15.18
CA GLY A 31 -35.91 -52.27 15.70
C GLY A 31 -35.81 -51.10 14.71
N SER A 32 -36.97 -50.59 14.27
CA SER A 32 -37.08 -49.27 13.65
C SER A 32 -36.70 -48.16 14.65
N ALA A 33 -35.45 -47.75 14.67
CA ALA A 33 -35.03 -46.51 15.33
C ALA A 33 -35.72 -45.30 14.68
N PRO A 34 -36.08 -44.25 15.42
CA PRO A 34 -36.64 -43.03 14.84
C PRO A 34 -35.62 -42.41 13.86
N LYS A 35 -36.06 -42.09 12.64
CA LYS A 35 -35.27 -41.22 11.77
C LYS A 35 -35.21 -39.84 12.40
N THR A 36 -34.11 -39.54 13.10
CA THR A 36 -33.77 -38.15 13.43
C THR A 36 -33.63 -37.41 12.11
N GLU A 37 -34.53 -36.47 11.86
CA GLU A 37 -34.43 -35.59 10.71
C GLU A 37 -33.14 -34.78 10.84
N ALA A 38 -32.22 -34.97 9.88
CA ALA A 38 -30.92 -34.34 9.95
C ALA A 38 -31.09 -32.83 9.84
N GLU A 39 -30.67 -32.12 10.89
CA GLU A 39 -30.70 -30.65 10.92
C GLU A 39 -30.02 -30.11 9.65
N PRO A 40 -30.63 -29.15 8.93
CA PRO A 40 -30.08 -28.64 7.69
C PRO A 40 -28.63 -28.19 7.90
N PRO A 41 -27.68 -28.59 7.05
CA PRO A 41 -26.28 -28.25 7.24
C PRO A 41 -26.16 -26.72 7.30
N ALA A 42 -25.54 -26.23 8.37
CA ALA A 42 -25.38 -24.80 8.62
C ALA A 42 -24.86 -24.11 7.34
N PRO A 43 -25.42 -22.93 6.99
CA PRO A 43 -25.05 -22.25 5.75
C PRO A 43 -23.54 -22.03 5.74
N ARG A 44 -22.89 -22.54 4.68
CA ARG A 44 -21.44 -22.32 4.49
C ARG A 44 -21.18 -20.81 4.54
N PRO A 45 -20.11 -20.35 5.22
CA PRO A 45 -19.70 -18.96 5.15
C PRO A 45 -19.61 -18.53 3.69
N ALA A 46 -20.17 -17.37 3.36
CA ALA A 46 -20.07 -16.83 2.02
C ALA A 46 -18.60 -16.72 1.63
N GLU A 47 -18.25 -17.18 0.44
CA GLU A 47 -16.88 -17.05 -0.06
C GLU A 47 -16.52 -15.56 -0.14
N PRO A 48 -15.32 -15.15 0.31
CA PRO A 48 -14.92 -13.75 0.27
C PRO A 48 -14.92 -13.26 -1.17
N PRO A 49 -15.36 -12.01 -1.44
CA PRO A 49 -15.46 -11.51 -2.81
C PRO A 49 -14.08 -11.47 -3.46
N GLU A 50 -14.02 -11.80 -4.76
CA GLU A 50 -12.78 -11.68 -5.52
C GLU A 50 -12.20 -10.25 -5.46
N PRO A 51 -10.86 -10.11 -5.47
CA PRO A 51 -10.21 -8.81 -5.52
C PRO A 51 -10.45 -8.16 -6.89
N VAL A 52 -10.84 -6.89 -6.89
CA VAL A 52 -11.09 -6.13 -8.12
C VAL A 52 -9.79 -5.51 -8.60
N ARG A 53 -9.51 -5.60 -9.91
CA ARG A 53 -8.50 -4.82 -10.61
C ARG A 53 -9.13 -4.22 -11.85
N THR A 54 -9.11 -2.89 -11.99
CA THR A 54 -9.68 -2.20 -13.15
C THR A 54 -8.92 -0.92 -13.47
N ALA A 55 -8.76 -0.61 -14.75
CA ALA A 55 -8.30 0.70 -15.19
C ALA A 55 -9.39 1.74 -14.94
N LEU A 56 -8.98 2.98 -14.63
CA LEU A 56 -9.89 4.14 -14.50
C LEU A 56 -9.73 5.09 -15.69
N GLY A 57 -10.56 6.15 -15.78
CA GLY A 57 -10.57 7.09 -16.90
C GLY A 57 -9.28 7.89 -17.05
N LEU A 58 -8.56 8.15 -15.96
CA LEU A 58 -7.21 8.72 -16.03
C LEU A 58 -6.21 7.69 -16.56
N ARG A 59 -5.65 7.94 -17.75
CA ARG A 59 -4.63 7.07 -18.38
C ARG A 59 -3.50 6.75 -17.42
N GLY A 60 -3.21 5.46 -17.26
CA GLY A 60 -2.13 4.97 -16.40
C GLY A 60 -2.52 4.90 -14.91
N SER A 61 -3.81 5.03 -14.58
CA SER A 61 -4.34 4.74 -13.26
C SER A 61 -5.13 3.42 -13.25
N GLU A 62 -4.92 2.65 -12.18
CA GLU A 62 -5.54 1.35 -11.94
C GLU A 62 -6.03 1.31 -10.49
N LEU A 63 -7.26 0.84 -10.28
CA LEU A 63 -7.87 0.59 -8.99
C LEU A 63 -7.72 -0.87 -8.60
N PHE A 64 -7.22 -1.10 -7.40
CA PHE A 64 -7.23 -2.37 -6.69
C PHE A 64 -8.17 -2.31 -5.48
N ILE A 65 -9.09 -3.26 -5.37
CA ILE A 65 -9.93 -3.47 -4.18
C ILE A 65 -9.63 -4.87 -3.64
N PRO A 66 -9.07 -5.01 -2.43
CA PRO A 66 -8.83 -6.31 -1.80
C PRO A 66 -10.09 -7.18 -1.66
N SER A 67 -9.88 -8.49 -1.48
CA SER A 67 -10.96 -9.44 -1.16
C SER A 67 -11.50 -9.30 0.26
N TRP A 68 -10.65 -8.86 1.21
CA TRP A 68 -11.04 -8.54 2.59
C TRP A 68 -11.53 -7.09 2.78
N PHE A 69 -11.74 -6.33 1.69
CA PHE A 69 -12.16 -4.95 1.78
C PHE A 69 -13.62 -4.83 2.25
N THR A 70 -13.84 -4.05 3.31
CA THR A 70 -15.16 -3.78 3.91
C THR A 70 -15.43 -2.29 4.02
N THR A 71 -16.68 -1.89 3.80
CA THR A 71 -17.15 -0.51 4.03
C THR A 71 -17.61 -0.36 5.48
N HIS A 72 -17.39 0.81 6.08
CA HIS A 72 -17.76 1.12 7.47
C HIS A 72 -18.78 2.26 7.49
N GLY A 73 -20.00 1.98 7.96
CA GLY A 73 -21.06 2.99 8.06
C GLY A 73 -21.44 3.66 6.74
N GLY A 74 -21.41 2.91 5.63
CA GLY A 74 -21.65 3.46 4.28
C GLY A 74 -20.47 4.27 3.71
N ARG A 75 -19.28 4.14 4.28
CA ARG A 75 -18.06 4.81 3.80
C ARG A 75 -16.94 3.83 3.49
N TYR A 76 -16.00 4.26 2.65
CA TYR A 76 -14.78 3.52 2.33
C TYR A 76 -13.53 4.39 2.43
N ASP A 77 -12.38 3.76 2.67
CA ASP A 77 -11.10 4.45 2.69
C ASP A 77 -10.30 4.22 1.41
N LEU A 78 -9.52 5.24 1.03
CA LEU A 78 -8.80 5.29 -0.24
C LEU A 78 -7.35 5.73 -0.04
N VAL A 79 -6.41 4.98 -0.61
CA VAL A 79 -5.04 5.45 -0.89
C VAL A 79 -4.92 5.75 -2.38
N VAL A 80 -4.54 6.97 -2.74
CA VAL A 80 -4.09 7.28 -4.10
C VAL A 80 -2.57 7.34 -4.10
N HIS A 81 -1.94 6.34 -4.70
CA HIS A 81 -0.49 6.19 -4.80
C HIS A 81 0.04 6.68 -6.15
N PHE A 82 1.00 7.59 -6.14
CA PHE A 82 1.64 8.14 -7.35
C PHE A 82 3.05 7.58 -7.55
N HIS A 83 3.28 7.06 -8.77
CA HIS A 83 4.53 6.49 -9.27
C HIS A 83 5.03 5.25 -8.50
N GLY A 84 5.07 4.11 -9.19
CA GLY A 84 5.39 2.81 -8.64
C GLY A 84 4.36 1.80 -9.16
N GLU A 85 4.83 0.71 -9.75
CA GLU A 85 3.98 -0.29 -10.40
C GLU A 85 2.90 -0.84 -9.45
N GLY A 86 1.67 -0.98 -9.93
CA GLY A 86 0.48 -1.23 -9.09
C GLY A 86 0.62 -2.44 -8.17
N ARG A 87 1.21 -3.54 -8.67
CA ARG A 87 1.49 -4.76 -7.88
C ARG A 87 2.26 -4.52 -6.57
N TRP A 88 3.10 -3.49 -6.49
CA TRP A 88 3.81 -3.18 -5.24
C TRP A 88 2.87 -2.53 -4.22
N GLN A 89 1.85 -1.81 -4.66
CA GLN A 89 0.82 -1.28 -3.77
C GLN A 89 -0.07 -2.39 -3.23
N GLU A 90 -0.47 -3.33 -4.09
CA GLU A 90 -1.20 -4.54 -3.66
C GLU A 90 -0.41 -5.28 -2.56
N GLN A 91 0.86 -5.59 -2.83
CA GLN A 91 1.73 -6.25 -1.85
C GLN A 91 1.95 -5.43 -0.57
N ASN A 92 2.05 -4.10 -0.65
CA ASN A 92 2.18 -3.24 0.52
C ASN A 92 0.88 -3.22 1.36
N VAL A 93 -0.30 -3.25 0.72
CA VAL A 93 -1.62 -3.31 1.37
C VAL A 93 -1.85 -4.67 2.02
N GLU A 94 -1.54 -5.76 1.32
CA GLU A 94 -1.52 -7.14 1.84
C GLU A 94 -0.62 -7.25 3.07
N ARG A 95 0.62 -6.75 2.96
CA ARG A 95 1.63 -6.79 4.02
C ARG A 95 1.18 -6.01 5.26
N ALA A 96 0.64 -4.82 5.07
CA ALA A 96 0.14 -3.97 6.14
C ALA A 96 -1.20 -4.48 6.73
N LYS A 97 -1.92 -5.34 6.01
CA LYS A 97 -3.32 -5.74 6.31
C LYS A 97 -4.23 -4.51 6.44
N LEU A 98 -4.12 -3.59 5.49
CA LEU A 98 -5.00 -2.43 5.40
C LEU A 98 -6.36 -2.84 4.80
N ASN A 99 -7.45 -2.36 5.40
CA ASN A 99 -8.76 -2.35 4.79
C ASN A 99 -8.91 -1.06 3.97
N VAL A 100 -8.54 -1.09 2.69
CA VAL A 100 -8.46 0.11 1.86
C VAL A 100 -8.56 -0.22 0.38
N ALA A 101 -9.21 0.65 -0.41
CA ALA A 101 -9.14 0.62 -1.86
C ALA A 101 -7.91 1.43 -2.30
N VAL A 102 -7.16 0.98 -3.30
CA VAL A 102 -5.93 1.67 -3.73
C VAL A 102 -5.94 1.98 -5.22
N VAL A 103 -5.72 3.24 -5.55
CA VAL A 103 -5.43 3.66 -6.93
C VAL A 103 -3.93 3.82 -7.10
N SER A 104 -3.37 3.16 -8.10
CA SER A 104 -1.96 3.31 -8.50
C SER A 104 -1.87 4.12 -9.79
N VAL A 105 -1.23 5.29 -9.73
CA VAL A 105 -1.11 6.24 -10.86
C VAL A 105 0.32 6.27 -11.40
N ASN A 106 0.51 5.72 -12.60
CA ASN A 106 1.80 5.59 -13.29
C ASN A 106 1.80 6.33 -14.63
N LEU A 107 2.48 7.48 -14.67
CA LEU A 107 2.43 8.43 -15.80
C LEU A 107 3.74 8.48 -16.60
N GLY A 108 4.70 7.61 -16.30
CA GLY A 108 6.00 7.53 -16.97
C GLY A 108 7.17 7.91 -16.04
N MET A 109 8.27 8.38 -16.66
CA MET A 109 9.53 8.68 -15.98
C MET A 109 9.70 10.17 -15.66
N GLY A 110 10.34 10.47 -14.53
CA GLY A 110 10.64 11.83 -14.08
C GLY A 110 9.39 12.61 -13.64
N THR A 111 9.59 13.84 -13.14
CA THR A 111 8.52 14.69 -12.58
C THR A 111 7.55 15.36 -13.58
N PRO A 112 7.90 15.63 -14.86
CA PRO A 112 6.99 16.36 -15.76
C PRO A 112 5.63 15.67 -16.01
N PRO A 113 5.52 14.35 -16.27
CA PRO A 113 4.21 13.72 -16.47
C PRO A 113 3.30 13.85 -15.25
N TYR A 114 3.84 13.63 -14.04
CA TYR A 114 3.11 13.71 -12.76
C TYR A 114 2.65 15.14 -12.44
N SER A 115 3.49 16.15 -12.67
CA SER A 115 3.12 17.55 -12.45
C SER A 115 2.18 18.12 -13.53
N ASN A 116 2.29 17.64 -14.77
CA ASN A 116 1.44 18.08 -15.88
C ASN A 116 0.02 17.51 -15.80
N ALA A 117 -0.14 16.23 -15.44
CA ALA A 117 -1.45 15.58 -15.42
C ALA A 117 -2.45 16.25 -14.47
N PHE A 118 -1.97 16.76 -13.32
CA PHE A 118 -2.82 17.43 -12.32
C PHE A 118 -2.75 18.96 -12.41
N LYS A 119 -2.42 19.52 -13.58
CA LYS A 119 -2.45 20.98 -13.80
C LYS A 119 -3.85 21.55 -13.64
N ASP A 120 -4.85 20.82 -14.11
CA ASP A 120 -6.26 21.04 -13.89
C ASP A 120 -6.69 20.28 -12.60
N PRO A 121 -7.24 20.98 -11.59
CA PRO A 121 -7.68 20.34 -10.35
C PRO A 121 -8.83 19.33 -10.57
N GLU A 122 -9.66 19.51 -11.60
CA GLU A 122 -10.78 18.60 -11.88
C GLU A 122 -10.31 17.18 -12.25
N VAL A 123 -9.06 17.01 -12.71
CA VAL A 123 -8.49 15.68 -13.00
C VAL A 123 -8.44 14.81 -11.74
N PHE A 124 -8.19 15.40 -10.57
CA PHE A 124 -8.20 14.66 -9.32
C PHE A 124 -9.62 14.34 -8.85
N GLU A 125 -10.56 15.28 -8.96
CA GLU A 125 -11.96 15.01 -8.58
C GLU A 125 -12.63 13.98 -9.51
N ARG A 126 -12.33 14.00 -10.82
CA ARG A 126 -12.76 12.94 -11.76
C ARG A 126 -12.18 11.58 -11.38
N LEU A 127 -10.90 11.51 -10.99
CA LEU A 127 -10.30 10.27 -10.52
C LEU A 127 -11.01 9.72 -9.27
N LEU A 128 -11.38 10.57 -8.32
CA LEU A 128 -12.15 10.15 -7.14
C LEU A 128 -13.58 9.70 -7.50
N ALA A 129 -14.23 10.34 -8.47
CA ALA A 129 -15.54 9.93 -8.96
C ALA A 129 -15.51 8.56 -9.67
N ASP A 130 -14.49 8.31 -10.50
CA ASP A 130 -14.27 7.00 -11.14
C ASP A 130 -14.11 5.89 -10.09
N VAL A 131 -13.37 6.15 -9.00
CA VAL A 131 -13.22 5.20 -7.89
C VAL A 131 -14.55 4.95 -7.19
N GLU A 132 -15.32 5.99 -6.87
CA GLU A 132 -16.61 5.82 -6.19
C GLU A 132 -17.59 5.00 -7.04
N ALA A 133 -17.58 5.17 -8.36
CA ALA A 133 -18.38 4.37 -9.28
C ALA A 133 -17.98 2.88 -9.27
N GLU A 134 -16.69 2.56 -9.34
CA GLU A 134 -16.21 1.18 -9.33
C GLU A 134 -16.33 0.51 -7.94
N VAL A 135 -16.16 1.26 -6.85
CA VAL A 135 -16.48 0.77 -5.49
C VAL A 135 -17.98 0.47 -5.37
N THR A 136 -18.85 1.39 -5.80
CA THR A 136 -20.32 1.19 -5.75
C THR A 136 -20.75 -0.05 -6.54
N LYS A 137 -20.20 -0.21 -7.74
CA LYS A 137 -20.44 -1.36 -8.64
C LYS A 137 -19.96 -2.70 -8.07
N SER A 138 -18.94 -2.72 -7.22
CA SER A 138 -18.28 -3.95 -6.75
C SER A 138 -18.52 -4.30 -5.28
N ARG A 139 -18.97 -3.35 -4.46
CA ARG A 139 -19.14 -3.47 -3.01
C ARG A 139 -20.45 -2.83 -2.48
N GLY A 140 -21.30 -2.29 -3.36
CA GLY A 140 -22.53 -1.58 -2.99
C GLY A 140 -22.28 -0.11 -2.64
N GLU A 141 -23.36 0.66 -2.46
CA GLU A 141 -23.29 2.10 -2.23
C GLU A 141 -22.40 2.46 -1.03
N ALA A 142 -21.34 3.21 -1.28
CA ALA A 142 -20.47 3.78 -0.25
C ALA A 142 -19.85 5.10 -0.73
N LYS A 143 -19.60 6.01 0.21
CA LYS A 143 -18.95 7.30 -0.05
C LYS A 143 -17.51 7.33 0.44
N LEU A 144 -16.67 8.14 -0.18
CA LEU A 144 -15.30 8.34 0.30
C LEU A 144 -15.31 8.86 1.75
N GLY A 145 -14.72 8.07 2.65
CA GLY A 145 -14.43 8.41 4.04
C GLY A 145 -13.06 9.08 4.14
N ARG A 146 -12.01 8.29 4.43
CA ARG A 146 -10.66 8.83 4.62
C ARG A 146 -9.85 8.72 3.33
N LEU A 147 -9.10 9.78 3.04
CA LEU A 147 -8.23 9.88 1.87
C LEU A 147 -6.77 9.99 2.31
N ALA A 148 -5.94 9.07 1.85
CA ALA A 148 -4.49 9.12 1.96
C ALA A 148 -3.86 9.37 0.58
N LEU A 149 -2.89 10.29 0.52
CA LEU A 149 -2.05 10.47 -0.67
C LEU A 149 -0.68 9.84 -0.42
N SER A 150 -0.30 8.89 -1.27
CA SER A 150 0.98 8.19 -1.17
C SER A 150 1.81 8.44 -2.41
N ALA A 151 3.14 8.47 -2.30
CA ALA A 151 3.99 8.52 -3.49
C ALA A 151 5.37 7.94 -3.25
N TRP A 152 5.97 7.42 -4.31
CA TRP A 152 7.39 7.16 -4.38
C TRP A 152 8.06 8.07 -5.43
N SER A 153 9.28 8.51 -5.14
CA SER A 153 10.12 9.23 -6.09
C SER A 153 9.39 10.42 -6.76
N ALA A 154 9.41 10.52 -8.09
CA ALA A 154 8.77 11.57 -8.88
C ALA A 154 7.26 11.76 -8.63
N GLY A 155 6.55 10.75 -8.11
CA GLY A 155 5.10 10.81 -7.86
C GLY A 155 4.67 11.91 -6.89
N PHE A 156 5.58 12.37 -6.02
CA PHE A 156 5.35 13.52 -5.14
C PHE A 156 5.03 14.82 -5.91
N SER A 157 5.38 14.90 -7.20
CA SER A 157 5.01 16.01 -8.06
C SER A 157 3.51 16.08 -8.35
N SER A 158 2.80 14.93 -8.38
CA SER A 158 1.34 14.91 -8.43
C SER A 158 0.76 15.41 -7.11
N ILE A 159 1.20 14.86 -5.97
CA ILE A 159 0.77 15.30 -4.62
C ILE A 159 0.97 16.81 -4.44
N SER A 160 2.14 17.34 -4.77
CA SER A 160 2.46 18.78 -4.65
C SER A 160 1.56 19.67 -5.51
N ARG A 161 1.05 19.15 -6.63
CA ARG A 161 0.16 19.86 -7.54
C ARG A 161 -1.32 19.76 -7.09
N ILE A 162 -1.73 18.59 -6.61
CA ILE A 162 -3.08 18.27 -6.12
C ILE A 162 -3.41 18.99 -4.81
N MET A 163 -2.44 19.12 -3.91
CA MET A 163 -2.65 19.60 -2.54
C MET A 163 -2.93 21.11 -2.49
N SER A 164 -4.12 21.57 -2.88
CA SER A 164 -4.63 22.90 -2.49
C SER A 164 -4.89 22.94 -0.97
N ASP A 165 -5.23 24.12 -0.41
CA ASP A 165 -5.68 24.18 0.98
C ASP A 165 -7.01 23.39 1.17
N THR A 166 -7.96 23.48 0.21
CA THR A 166 -9.21 22.70 0.22
C THR A 166 -9.00 21.18 0.12
N THR A 167 -7.97 20.71 -0.58
CA THR A 167 -7.62 19.29 -0.64
C THR A 167 -6.85 18.86 0.62
N ALA A 168 -6.03 19.73 1.21
CA ALA A 168 -5.33 19.44 2.47
C ALA A 168 -6.30 19.20 3.65
N ASP A 169 -7.44 19.89 3.66
CA ASP A 169 -8.51 19.65 4.64
C ASP A 169 -9.11 18.24 4.50
N ARG A 170 -9.34 17.77 3.26
CA ARG A 170 -9.90 16.45 2.94
C ARG A 170 -8.92 15.27 3.10
N VAL A 171 -7.62 15.50 2.89
CA VAL A 171 -6.59 14.46 3.00
C VAL A 171 -6.28 14.20 4.48
N ASP A 172 -6.48 12.99 4.96
CA ASP A 172 -6.15 12.57 6.32
C ASP A 172 -4.65 12.28 6.47
N ALA A 173 -4.03 11.67 5.45
CA ALA A 173 -2.65 11.20 5.51
C ALA A 173 -1.83 11.47 4.24
N VAL A 174 -0.52 11.71 4.42
CA VAL A 174 0.48 11.79 3.34
C VAL A 174 1.66 10.87 3.64
N LEU A 175 1.97 9.95 2.72
CA LEU A 175 2.93 8.86 2.91
C LEU A 175 3.96 8.83 1.77
N LEU A 176 5.20 9.22 2.05
CA LEU A 176 6.23 9.44 1.02
C LEU A 176 7.41 8.49 1.16
N ALA A 177 7.69 7.72 0.12
CA ALA A 177 8.87 6.87 0.02
C ALA A 177 9.92 7.52 -0.91
N ASP A 178 10.99 8.06 -0.31
CA ASP A 178 12.14 8.65 -1.01
C ASP A 178 11.77 9.65 -2.12
N GLY A 179 10.70 10.42 -1.89
CA GLY A 179 10.09 11.32 -2.87
C GLY A 179 9.84 12.76 -2.36
N PHE A 180 10.19 13.10 -1.12
CA PHE A 180 9.95 14.45 -0.60
C PHE A 180 11.02 15.45 -1.08
N PHE A 181 10.68 16.33 -2.04
CA PHE A 181 11.65 17.29 -2.59
C PHE A 181 11.07 18.67 -2.97
N THR A 182 11.93 19.67 -2.98
CA THR A 182 11.72 21.00 -3.58
C THR A 182 12.88 21.31 -4.52
N ASN A 183 12.88 22.49 -5.13
CA ASN A 183 13.97 22.98 -5.99
C ASN A 183 15.02 23.77 -5.19
N PHE A 184 16.19 24.03 -5.78
CA PHE A 184 17.08 25.08 -5.26
C PHE A 184 16.54 26.47 -5.62
N LYS A 185 16.49 27.39 -4.65
CA LYS A 185 16.37 28.84 -4.88
C LYS A 185 17.65 29.42 -5.50
N ASN A 186 18.80 28.83 -5.19
CA ASN A 186 20.08 29.14 -5.83
C ASN A 186 20.93 27.87 -5.96
N VAL A 187 21.09 27.37 -7.19
CA VAL A 187 21.82 26.12 -7.49
C VAL A 187 23.29 26.22 -7.08
N ARG A 188 23.98 27.34 -7.40
CA ARG A 188 25.41 27.54 -7.11
C ARG A 188 25.69 27.51 -5.60
N LYS A 189 24.79 28.08 -4.79
CA LYS A 189 24.89 28.10 -3.32
C LYS A 189 24.19 26.90 -2.65
N ARG A 190 23.65 25.94 -3.43
CA ARG A 190 22.78 24.83 -2.98
C ARG A 190 21.68 25.27 -1.99
N THR A 191 21.16 26.48 -2.15
CA THR A 191 20.17 27.05 -1.24
C THR A 191 18.79 26.51 -1.57
N ILE A 192 18.21 25.71 -0.69
CA ILE A 192 16.90 25.06 -0.85
C ILE A 192 15.79 26.11 -0.92
N ASN A 193 14.81 25.93 -1.81
CA ASN A 193 13.64 26.79 -1.90
C ASN A 193 12.60 26.44 -0.81
N THR A 194 12.64 27.17 0.30
CA THR A 194 11.73 27.00 1.44
C THR A 194 10.27 27.29 1.10
N ALA A 195 9.98 28.14 0.10
CA ALA A 195 8.59 28.41 -0.32
C ALA A 195 7.88 27.15 -0.84
N GLY A 196 8.63 26.22 -1.47
CA GLY A 196 8.10 24.91 -1.85
C GLY A 196 7.87 23.95 -0.68
N LEU A 197 8.26 24.32 0.55
CA LEU A 197 8.10 23.53 1.77
C LEU A 197 7.01 24.07 2.71
N GLU A 198 6.57 25.33 2.57
CA GLU A 198 5.66 26.00 3.52
C GLU A 198 4.36 25.22 3.80
N ARG A 199 3.75 24.63 2.77
CA ARG A 199 2.56 23.78 2.93
C ARG A 199 2.87 22.50 3.73
N TRP A 200 4.05 21.92 3.52
CA TRP A 200 4.51 20.72 4.20
C TRP A 200 4.93 21.00 5.64
N THR A 201 5.42 22.20 5.93
CA THR A 201 5.57 22.73 7.28
C THR A 201 4.21 22.76 7.99
N ARG A 202 3.17 23.40 7.41
CA ARG A 202 1.81 23.39 7.97
C ARG A 202 1.25 21.97 8.19
N PHE A 203 1.40 21.08 7.20
CA PHE A 203 0.92 19.71 7.29
C PHE A 203 1.68 18.89 8.37
N SER A 204 2.99 19.13 8.55
CA SER A 204 3.76 18.53 9.65
C SER A 204 3.32 19.03 11.03
N GLN A 205 2.95 20.30 11.16
CA GLN A 205 2.41 20.85 12.42
C GLN A 205 1.06 20.20 12.79
N ALA A 206 0.17 20.02 11.82
CA ALA A 206 -1.09 19.28 12.01
C ALA A 206 -0.83 17.81 12.39
N ALA A 207 0.13 17.15 11.72
CA ALA A 207 0.51 15.78 12.03
C ALA A 207 1.10 15.61 13.45
N ARG A 208 1.92 16.56 13.92
CA ARG A 208 2.47 16.57 15.29
C ARG A 208 1.37 16.72 16.37
N LYS A 209 0.23 17.31 16.02
CA LYS A 209 -0.96 17.37 16.89
C LYS A 209 -1.90 16.16 16.75
N ASN A 210 -1.57 15.19 15.89
CA ASN A 210 -2.42 14.07 15.47
C ASN A 210 -3.68 14.47 14.68
N GLU A 211 -3.76 15.71 14.18
CA GLU A 211 -4.87 16.16 13.30
C GLU A 211 -4.79 15.48 11.91
N LYS A 212 -3.58 15.13 11.47
CA LYS A 212 -3.24 14.45 10.19
C LYS A 212 -2.19 13.36 10.42
N LEU A 213 -1.86 12.55 9.42
CA LEU A 213 -0.66 11.69 9.42
C LEU A 213 0.32 12.13 8.33
N PHE A 214 1.59 12.31 8.67
CA PHE A 214 2.64 12.59 7.68
C PHE A 214 3.86 11.71 7.94
N ALA A 215 4.09 10.73 7.06
CA ALA A 215 5.20 9.79 7.15
C ALA A 215 6.14 9.90 5.95
N ILE A 216 7.45 9.96 6.20
CA ILE A 216 8.48 10.05 5.16
C ILE A 216 9.58 9.00 5.41
N THR A 217 9.87 8.15 4.42
CA THR A 217 11.16 7.44 4.36
C THR A 217 12.06 8.08 3.32
N HIS A 218 13.37 7.99 3.50
CA HIS A 218 14.32 8.45 2.47
C HIS A 218 15.65 7.70 2.52
N THR A 219 16.39 7.71 1.41
CA THR A 219 17.77 7.22 1.31
C THR A 219 18.78 8.37 1.46
N THR A 220 20.07 8.04 1.48
CA THR A 220 21.18 9.02 1.40
C THR A 220 21.62 9.30 -0.06
N ILE A 221 20.73 9.12 -1.05
CA ILE A 221 21.09 9.20 -2.46
C ILE A 221 21.47 10.63 -2.89
N PRO A 222 22.67 10.85 -3.47
CA PRO A 222 23.06 12.16 -3.97
C PRO A 222 22.41 12.43 -5.34
N THR A 223 21.79 13.61 -5.46
CA THR A 223 20.98 14.02 -6.62
C THR A 223 21.63 15.10 -7.48
N GLY A 224 22.84 15.55 -7.15
CA GLY A 224 23.64 16.49 -7.93
C GLY A 224 22.93 17.83 -8.23
N PRO A 225 22.40 18.04 -9.46
CA PRO A 225 21.75 19.28 -9.90
C PRO A 225 20.52 19.74 -9.10
N TYR A 226 19.82 18.87 -8.38
CA TYR A 226 18.66 19.22 -7.55
C TYR A 226 18.87 18.76 -6.08
N PRO A 227 18.13 19.31 -5.10
CA PRO A 227 18.26 18.89 -3.71
C PRO A 227 17.87 17.42 -3.54
N SER A 228 18.62 16.70 -2.70
CA SER A 228 18.26 15.33 -2.33
C SER A 228 17.06 15.32 -1.39
N VAL A 229 16.39 14.16 -1.26
CA VAL A 229 15.31 13.98 -0.28
C VAL A 229 15.83 14.21 1.15
N GLN A 230 17.05 13.74 1.45
CA GLN A 230 17.73 14.01 2.72
C GLN A 230 17.96 15.52 2.98
N GLU A 231 18.32 16.30 1.96
CA GLU A 231 18.46 17.76 2.06
C GLU A 231 17.11 18.45 2.30
N CYS A 232 16.06 18.04 1.59
CA CYS A 232 14.72 18.61 1.73
C CYS A 232 14.09 18.29 3.09
N VAL A 233 14.17 17.03 3.52
CA VAL A 233 13.78 16.58 4.87
C VAL A 233 14.59 17.33 5.92
N GLY A 234 15.90 17.49 5.72
CA GLY A 234 16.76 18.29 6.61
C GLY A 234 16.27 19.73 6.77
N LYS A 235 15.88 20.38 5.67
CA LYS A 235 15.35 21.75 5.72
C LYS A 235 13.97 21.82 6.36
N LEU A 236 13.08 20.85 6.15
CA LEU A 236 11.79 20.77 6.86
C LEU A 236 11.99 20.68 8.37
N LEU A 237 12.88 19.80 8.83
CA LEU A 237 13.18 19.63 10.25
C LEU A 237 13.85 20.88 10.87
N GLU A 238 14.69 21.58 10.11
CA GLU A 238 15.29 22.86 10.52
C GLU A 238 14.22 23.95 10.71
N LEU A 239 13.29 24.09 9.76
CA LEU A 239 12.18 25.07 9.83
C LEU A 239 11.28 24.81 11.05
N GLU A 240 11.04 23.54 11.39
CA GLU A 240 10.22 23.13 12.53
C GLU A 240 11.01 23.02 13.86
N SER A 241 12.32 23.29 13.85
CA SER A 241 13.24 23.09 15.00
C SER A 241 13.26 21.66 15.58
N ILE A 242 12.93 20.65 14.78
CA ILE A 242 12.83 19.25 15.21
C ILE A 242 14.20 18.57 15.16
N ARG A 243 14.57 17.89 16.26
CA ARG A 243 15.82 17.12 16.34
C ARG A 243 15.63 15.69 15.85
N ARG A 244 16.54 15.24 14.99
CA ARG A 244 16.68 13.83 14.62
C ARG A 244 17.10 13.02 15.85
N LYS A 245 16.48 11.86 16.09
CA LYS A 245 16.90 10.85 17.07
C LYS A 245 17.79 9.83 16.33
N PRO A 246 19.12 9.80 16.52
CA PRO A 246 19.98 8.81 15.88
C PRO A 246 19.58 7.38 16.26
N CYS A 247 19.74 6.43 15.36
CA CYS A 247 19.50 5.02 15.63
C CYS A 247 20.40 4.13 14.75
N SER A 248 20.40 2.83 15.03
CA SER A 248 20.93 1.81 14.13
C SER A 248 19.93 0.66 14.17
N ILE A 249 19.10 0.55 13.14
CA ILE A 249 18.00 -0.42 13.05
C ILE A 249 18.04 -1.06 11.66
N ASP A 250 18.01 -2.39 11.61
CA ASP A 250 17.85 -3.10 10.36
C ASP A 250 16.42 -2.93 9.83
N GLY A 251 16.31 -2.46 8.59
CA GLY A 251 15.05 -2.22 7.92
C GLY A 251 14.39 -3.51 7.40
N PRO A 252 13.11 -3.46 7.01
CA PRO A 252 12.31 -4.62 6.62
C PRO A 252 12.69 -5.25 5.27
N ARG A 253 13.77 -4.78 4.62
CA ARG A 253 14.32 -5.36 3.38
C ARG A 253 15.85 -5.49 3.50
N PRO A 254 16.47 -6.52 2.91
CA PRO A 254 17.91 -6.69 2.93
C PRO A 254 18.65 -5.43 2.44
N LYS A 255 19.67 -5.01 3.21
CA LYS A 255 20.51 -3.82 2.99
C LYS A 255 19.82 -2.46 3.25
N MET A 256 18.59 -2.43 3.78
CA MET A 256 18.05 -1.22 4.40
C MET A 256 18.58 -1.13 5.83
N HIS A 257 19.33 -0.07 6.16
CA HIS A 257 19.78 0.20 7.52
C HIS A 257 19.40 1.63 7.89
N GLN A 258 18.56 1.79 8.91
CA GLN A 258 18.07 3.07 9.39
C GLN A 258 19.09 3.72 10.31
N PHE A 259 19.41 4.99 10.06
CA PHE A 259 20.43 5.74 10.81
C PHE A 259 19.86 6.88 11.67
N TYR A 260 18.60 7.27 11.46
CA TYR A 260 17.85 8.11 12.39
C TYR A 260 16.34 7.95 12.24
N LYS A 261 15.60 8.40 13.27
CA LYS A 261 14.17 8.67 13.18
C LYS A 261 13.76 10.05 13.69
N VAL A 262 12.58 10.49 13.24
CA VAL A 262 11.76 11.52 13.88
C VAL A 262 10.40 10.88 14.16
N ASP A 263 9.83 11.20 15.31
CA ASP A 263 8.69 10.49 15.88
C ASP A 263 8.06 11.44 16.92
N GLU A 264 7.06 12.22 16.47
CA GLU A 264 6.34 13.24 17.23
C GLU A 264 4.87 13.28 16.80
N GLY A 265 3.94 12.84 17.66
CA GLY A 265 2.53 12.68 17.30
C GLY A 265 2.38 11.71 16.13
N SER A 266 1.64 12.12 15.09
CA SER A 266 1.48 11.39 13.83
C SER A 266 2.44 11.89 12.73
N PHE A 267 3.58 12.51 13.11
CA PHE A 267 4.65 12.91 12.20
C PHE A 267 5.87 12.01 12.38
N HIS A 268 6.18 11.22 11.35
CA HIS A 268 7.22 10.20 11.39
C HIS A 268 8.20 10.36 10.22
N ILE A 269 9.51 10.27 10.50
CA ILE A 269 10.54 10.21 9.45
C ILE A 269 11.52 9.08 9.76
N ALA A 270 11.87 8.27 8.74
CA ALA A 270 12.93 7.28 8.82
C ALA A 270 13.99 7.52 7.73
N GLY A 271 15.21 7.83 8.13
CA GLY A 271 16.34 7.96 7.22
C GLY A 271 17.13 6.66 7.12
N PHE A 272 17.31 6.15 5.90
CA PHE A 272 18.05 4.92 5.60
C PHE A 272 19.34 5.21 4.84
N HIS A 273 20.40 4.44 5.13
CA HIS A 273 21.58 4.41 4.28
C HIS A 273 21.23 3.83 2.90
N GLY A 274 21.83 4.40 1.86
CA GLY A 274 21.62 3.98 0.47
C GLY A 274 22.04 5.08 -0.50
N LYS A 275 22.67 4.71 -1.62
CA LYS A 275 23.17 5.64 -2.65
C LYS A 275 22.92 5.16 -4.08
N LEU A 276 22.29 4.00 -4.25
CA LEU A 276 22.07 3.34 -5.53
C LEU A 276 20.58 3.34 -5.88
N ALA A 277 20.26 3.21 -7.17
CA ALA A 277 18.87 3.09 -7.64
C ALA A 277 18.12 1.90 -6.98
N ALA A 278 18.83 0.81 -6.66
CA ALA A 278 18.24 -0.31 -5.91
C ALA A 278 17.83 0.09 -4.47
N ASP A 279 18.55 1.01 -3.82
CA ASP A 279 18.23 1.47 -2.47
C ASP A 279 16.98 2.35 -2.49
N HIS A 280 16.87 3.19 -3.53
CA HIS A 280 15.71 4.01 -3.83
C HIS A 280 14.45 3.14 -4.10
N VAL A 281 14.56 2.09 -4.91
CA VAL A 281 13.47 1.14 -5.20
C VAL A 281 13.06 0.33 -3.96
N ARG A 282 13.99 -0.04 -3.07
CA ARG A 282 13.63 -0.76 -1.83
C ARG A 282 12.66 0.03 -0.94
N GLN A 283 12.66 1.37 -1.00
CA GLN A 283 11.73 2.21 -0.23
C GLN A 283 10.28 2.00 -0.69
N LEU A 284 10.02 1.92 -2.01
CA LEU A 284 8.72 1.56 -2.58
C LEU A 284 8.27 0.18 -2.11
N HIS A 285 9.18 -0.80 -2.15
CA HIS A 285 8.87 -2.19 -1.80
C HIS A 285 8.73 -2.43 -0.29
N ALA A 286 8.99 -1.41 0.56
CA ALA A 286 8.99 -1.50 2.01
C ALA A 286 7.84 -0.72 2.66
N MET A 287 7.00 -0.02 1.89
CA MET A 287 5.96 0.87 2.44
C MET A 287 4.96 0.11 3.33
N GLY A 288 4.67 -1.15 3.02
CA GLY A 288 3.84 -2.06 3.82
C GLY A 288 4.38 -2.35 5.22
N GLU A 289 5.69 -2.18 5.45
CA GLU A 289 6.34 -2.32 6.75
C GLU A 289 6.88 -1.00 7.33
N THR A 290 6.90 0.10 6.57
CA THR A 290 7.45 1.39 7.05
C THR A 290 6.42 2.50 7.21
N THR A 291 5.58 2.77 6.21
CA THR A 291 4.67 3.94 6.23
C THR A 291 3.21 3.55 6.38
N TYR A 292 2.79 2.42 5.81
CA TYR A 292 1.42 1.92 5.88
C TYR A 292 1.01 1.39 7.27
N PRO A 293 1.92 0.88 8.14
CA PRO A 293 1.56 0.57 9.53
C PRO A 293 1.04 1.78 10.31
N TYR A 294 1.63 2.98 10.16
CA TYR A 294 1.12 4.19 10.80
C TYR A 294 -0.27 4.59 10.29
N LEU A 295 -0.56 4.34 9.00
CA LEU A 295 -1.89 4.58 8.42
C LEU A 295 -2.93 3.65 9.05
N LYS A 296 -2.58 2.37 9.19
CA LYS A 296 -3.43 1.35 9.82
C LYS A 296 -3.75 1.73 11.27
N GLU A 297 -2.73 1.99 12.07
CA GLU A 297 -2.89 2.37 13.49
C GLU A 297 -3.80 3.60 13.65
N ARG A 298 -3.60 4.64 12.81
CA ARG A 298 -4.42 5.84 12.84
C ARG A 298 -5.89 5.56 12.49
N TRP A 299 -6.15 4.80 11.44
CA TRP A 299 -7.51 4.54 10.97
C TRP A 299 -8.25 3.57 11.90
N GLU A 300 -7.60 2.52 12.39
CA GLU A 300 -8.18 1.62 13.40
C GLU A 300 -8.52 2.37 14.71
N LYS A 301 -7.68 3.32 15.11
CA LYS A 301 -7.97 4.20 16.24
C LYS A 301 -9.20 5.09 16.00
N GLN A 302 -9.28 5.74 14.83
CA GLN A 302 -10.45 6.56 14.47
C GLN A 302 -11.74 5.73 14.41
N ASP A 303 -11.68 4.48 13.94
CA ASP A 303 -12.84 3.57 13.88
C ASP A 303 -13.29 3.16 15.29
N ALA A 304 -12.36 2.93 16.20
CA ALA A 304 -12.64 2.67 17.61
C ALA A 304 -13.25 3.91 18.31
N GLU A 305 -12.73 5.11 18.03
CA GLU A 305 -13.25 6.37 18.56
C GLU A 305 -14.67 6.68 18.03
N GLU A 306 -14.95 6.47 16.74
CA GLU A 306 -16.31 6.63 16.19
C GLU A 306 -17.28 5.58 16.75
N THR A 307 -16.82 4.34 16.94
CA THR A 307 -17.64 3.28 17.54
C THR A 307 -17.98 3.58 19.00
N ALA A 308 -17.05 4.14 19.76
CA ALA A 308 -17.26 4.52 21.17
C ALA A 308 -18.12 5.80 21.35
N ALA A 309 -18.35 6.57 20.28
CA ALA A 309 -19.16 7.78 20.28
C ALA A 309 -20.64 7.55 19.88
N ARG A 310 -21.04 6.30 19.63
CA ARG A 310 -22.39 5.87 19.23
C ARG A 310 -23.12 5.12 20.35
#